data_AF-A0A6P1RFD6-F1
#
_entry.id   AF-A0A6P1RFD6-F1
#
_cell.length_a   1.000
_cell.length_b   1.000
_cell.length_c   1.000
_cell.angle_alpha   90.00
_cell.angle_beta   90.00
_cell.angle_gamma   90.00
#
_symmetry.space_group_name_H-M   'P 1'
#
loop_
_entity.id
_entity.type
_entity.pdbx_description
1 polymer ?
#
loop_
_entity_poly.entity_id
_entity_poly.type
_entity_poly.pdbx_seq_one_letter_code
_entity_poly.pdbx_strand_id
1 'polypeptide(L)'
;MRKIYLVPALVGLLTFVATGPVAAQGAVPKQKAAQAPKAAAAGAAPAAGAPAAATTEAPSAGADDKAKSIDGFRSAKFGMGEADVRAAMIKDFNAKPDAIKAQDNASELTHSILMSVPELLPNGGTAELSYVFGYKSKSLIQVGAVWSKGTDAAITPEKLFSNANILRAHFMGEGFKPDSIAVNMPVAGGIVMFRGSDAKDRSVILLLQGTFENKENNQRVLTPTSLLLFYVADAKSPDIFKLPPGQF
;
A
#
# COMPACT_ATOMS: atom_id res chain seq x y z
N MET A 1 -7.39 10.31 23.77
CA MET A 1 -7.66 8.98 23.16
C MET A 1 -7.74 9.17 21.65
N ARG A 2 -6.72 8.73 20.89
CA ARG A 2 -6.68 8.90 19.43
C ARG A 2 -7.60 7.85 18.79
N LYS A 3 -8.67 8.31 18.13
CA LYS A 3 -9.53 7.47 17.29
C LYS A 3 -8.70 7.03 16.08
N ILE A 4 -8.43 5.73 15.99
CA ILE A 4 -7.86 5.09 14.80
C ILE A 4 -8.97 5.13 13.75
N TYR A 5 -8.86 6.05 12.80
CA TYR A 5 -9.74 6.07 11.64
C TYR A 5 -9.32 4.93 10.71
N LEU A 6 -10.13 3.87 10.71
CA LEU A 6 -10.11 2.83 9.69
C LEU A 6 -10.52 3.52 8.38
N VAL A 7 -9.56 3.73 7.48
CA VAL A 7 -9.83 4.25 6.13
C VAL A 7 -10.71 3.21 5.42
N PRO A 8 -11.96 3.53 5.06
CA PRO A 8 -12.79 2.60 4.32
C PRO A 8 -12.22 2.42 2.91
N ALA A 9 -12.22 1.15 2.51
CA ALA A 9 -11.83 0.58 1.23
C ALA A 9 -11.90 1.54 0.03
N LEU A 10 -10.74 1.82 -0.54
CA LEU A 10 -10.58 2.25 -1.93
C LEU A 10 -10.54 0.97 -2.80
N VAL A 11 -11.66 0.25 -2.81
CA VAL A 11 -11.88 -0.97 -3.61
C VAL A 11 -13.19 -0.78 -4.37
N GLY A 12 -13.14 0.05 -5.39
CA GLY A 12 -14.18 0.20 -6.40
C GLY A 12 -13.84 -0.58 -7.67
N LEU A 13 -13.38 -1.82 -7.55
CA LEU A 13 -13.30 -2.74 -8.70
C LEU A 13 -13.30 -4.20 -8.22
N LEU A 14 -14.47 -4.70 -7.80
CA LEU A 14 -14.93 -6.08 -8.02
C LEU A 14 -16.33 -6.24 -7.41
N THR A 15 -17.34 -6.46 -8.25
CA THR A 15 -18.69 -6.82 -7.81
C THR A 15 -18.78 -8.34 -7.67
N PHE A 16 -19.00 -8.86 -6.46
CA PHE A 16 -19.57 -10.20 -6.26
C PHE A 16 -20.50 -10.22 -5.04
N VAL A 17 -21.74 -10.68 -5.29
CA VAL A 17 -22.83 -10.84 -4.34
C VAL A 17 -22.82 -12.29 -3.84
N ALA A 18 -22.76 -12.52 -2.52
CA ALA A 18 -23.24 -13.76 -1.92
C ALA A 18 -23.59 -13.56 -0.43
N THR A 19 -24.78 -14.05 -0.08
CA THR A 19 -25.54 -13.85 1.15
C THR A 19 -25.29 -14.94 2.21
N GLY A 20 -24.81 -14.53 3.40
CA GLY A 20 -25.04 -15.09 4.76
C GLY A 20 -24.79 -16.59 5.08
N PRO A 21 -24.97 -17.03 6.35
CA PRO A 21 -25.03 -16.29 7.60
C PRO A 21 -23.93 -16.71 8.62
N VAL A 22 -23.81 -15.85 9.64
CA VAL A 22 -22.90 -15.90 10.79
C VAL A 22 -23.43 -16.87 11.86
N ALA A 23 -22.53 -17.65 12.46
CA ALA A 23 -22.75 -18.33 13.74
C ALA A 23 -21.71 -17.87 14.77
N ALA A 24 -22.17 -17.75 16.02
CA ALA A 24 -21.58 -17.01 17.11
C ALA A 24 -20.80 -17.89 18.12
N GLN A 25 -20.21 -17.21 19.12
CA GLN A 25 -19.73 -17.70 20.43
C GLN A 25 -18.33 -18.35 20.44
N GLY A 26 -17.44 -18.11 21.40
CA GLY A 26 -17.50 -17.33 22.62
C GLY A 26 -16.21 -17.48 23.46
N ALA A 27 -16.21 -16.77 24.59
CA ALA A 27 -15.45 -17.01 25.83
C ALA A 27 -13.91 -16.87 25.86
N VAL A 28 -13.47 -15.83 26.56
CA VAL A 28 -12.12 -15.59 27.08
C VAL A 28 -12.08 -16.08 28.55
N PRO A 29 -11.00 -16.74 29.01
CA PRO A 29 -10.66 -16.73 30.43
C PRO A 29 -9.43 -15.86 30.70
N LYS A 30 -9.62 -14.97 31.68
CA LYS A 30 -8.60 -14.16 32.36
C LYS A 30 -7.52 -15.06 32.97
N GLN A 31 -6.25 -14.70 32.80
CA GLN A 31 -5.18 -15.21 33.66
C GLN A 31 -4.50 -14.08 34.42
N LYS A 32 -4.25 -14.41 35.69
CA LYS A 32 -4.05 -13.59 36.87
C LYS A 32 -2.60 -13.14 36.99
N ALA A 33 -2.41 -11.90 37.42
CA ALA A 33 -1.13 -11.29 37.78
C ALA A 33 -0.40 -12.09 38.86
N ALA A 34 0.91 -12.29 38.69
CA ALA A 34 1.82 -12.74 39.73
C ALA A 34 2.97 -11.74 39.89
N GLN A 35 3.27 -11.47 41.15
CA GLN A 35 4.04 -10.35 41.69
C GLN A 35 5.55 -10.57 41.58
N ALA A 36 6.28 -9.46 41.49
CA ALA A 36 7.74 -9.40 41.64
C ALA A 36 8.17 -9.54 43.11
N PRO A 37 9.34 -10.15 43.40
CA PRO A 37 10.05 -9.91 44.64
C PRO A 37 11.18 -8.89 44.45
N LYS A 38 11.28 -7.99 45.42
CA LYS A 38 12.28 -6.93 45.55
C LYS A 38 13.43 -7.40 46.47
N ALA A 39 14.66 -7.14 45.99
CA ALA A 39 15.92 -6.81 46.67
C ALA A 39 16.48 -7.68 47.81
N ALA A 40 17.77 -8.00 47.68
CA ALA A 40 18.72 -8.04 48.79
C ALA A 40 20.04 -7.39 48.35
N ALA A 41 20.59 -6.52 49.19
CA ALA A 41 21.82 -5.76 49.00
C ALA A 41 22.88 -6.20 50.02
N ALA A 42 24.13 -6.32 49.59
CA ALA A 42 25.38 -6.22 50.36
C ALA A 42 26.53 -6.46 49.34
N GLY A 43 27.67 -5.77 49.26
CA GLY A 43 28.30 -4.72 50.05
C GLY A 43 29.49 -4.16 49.23
N ALA A 44 30.03 -3.00 49.64
CA ALA A 44 31.21 -2.32 49.08
C ALA A 44 32.50 -2.86 49.76
N ALA A 45 33.77 -2.76 49.31
CA ALA A 45 34.54 -2.09 48.23
C ALA A 45 35.96 -2.78 48.20
N PRO A 46 37.10 -2.24 47.69
CA PRO A 46 37.41 -1.36 46.54
C PRO A 46 38.61 -1.81 45.63
N ALA A 47 38.73 -1.16 44.46
CA ALA A 47 39.91 -0.70 43.70
C ALA A 47 41.04 -1.63 43.16
N ALA A 48 41.13 -1.69 41.82
CA ALA A 48 42.32 -1.59 40.93
C ALA A 48 41.77 -1.66 39.48
N GLY A 49 42.08 -0.88 38.44
CA GLY A 49 43.22 -0.07 38.04
C GLY A 49 43.43 -0.33 36.53
N ALA A 50 43.44 0.73 35.69
CA ALA A 50 43.80 0.78 34.25
C ALA A 50 42.70 0.54 33.19
N PRO A 51 42.87 1.04 31.94
CA PRO A 51 42.80 2.45 31.53
C PRO A 51 41.70 2.72 30.49
N ALA A 52 41.34 3.99 30.32
CA ALA A 52 40.36 4.46 29.35
C ALA A 52 40.82 4.23 27.89
N ALA A 53 40.06 3.44 27.15
CA ALA A 53 40.15 3.39 25.69
C ALA A 53 39.31 4.54 25.13
N ALA A 54 39.98 5.50 24.50
CA ALA A 54 39.34 6.54 23.70
C ALA A 54 38.65 5.87 22.51
N THR A 55 37.32 5.81 22.52
CA THR A 55 36.54 5.55 21.31
C THR A 55 36.55 6.81 20.46
N THR A 56 37.39 6.79 19.43
CA THR A 56 37.31 7.69 18.29
C THR A 56 35.89 7.63 17.73
N GLU A 57 35.12 8.71 17.88
CA GLU A 57 33.87 8.89 17.14
C GLU A 57 34.22 8.92 15.65
N ALA A 58 33.87 7.84 14.95
CA ALA A 58 33.79 7.86 13.51
C ALA A 58 32.74 8.93 13.13
N PRO A 59 33.03 9.84 12.19
CA PRO A 59 32.04 10.79 11.73
C PRO A 59 30.93 9.98 11.06
N SER A 60 29.77 9.90 11.73
CA SER A 60 28.55 9.44 11.09
C SER A 60 28.21 10.49 10.04
N ALA A 61 28.66 10.21 8.81
CA ALA A 61 28.21 10.89 7.61
C ALA A 61 26.70 11.07 7.72
N GLY A 62 26.25 12.33 7.59
CA GLY A 62 24.84 12.66 7.59
C GLY A 62 24.13 11.73 6.62
N ALA A 63 23.23 10.90 7.15
CA ALA A 63 22.16 10.37 6.33
C ALA A 63 21.42 11.60 5.83
N ASP A 64 21.68 12.00 4.58
CA ASP A 64 20.79 12.88 3.85
C ASP A 64 19.41 12.20 3.92
N ASP A 65 18.59 12.73 4.82
CA ASP A 65 17.23 12.31 5.11
C ASP A 65 16.40 12.66 3.88
N LYS A 66 16.57 11.89 2.80
CA LYS A 66 15.82 12.05 1.56
C LYS A 66 14.41 11.55 1.81
N ALA A 67 13.62 12.41 2.44
CA ALA A 67 12.20 12.22 2.57
C ALA A 67 11.59 11.99 1.18
N LYS A 68 10.83 10.90 1.04
CA LYS A 68 10.12 10.58 -0.19
C LYS A 68 9.17 11.72 -0.54
N SER A 69 9.14 12.12 -1.82
CA SER A 69 8.06 12.93 -2.39
C SER A 69 7.25 12.08 -3.37
N ILE A 70 5.94 12.00 -3.18
CA ILE A 70 5.02 11.22 -4.01
C ILE A 70 4.22 12.19 -4.87
N ASP A 71 4.81 12.70 -5.96
CA ASP A 71 4.15 13.69 -6.81
C ASP A 71 3.25 13.10 -7.90
N GLY A 72 3.21 11.77 -8.03
CA GLY A 72 2.49 11.03 -9.06
C GLY A 72 3.26 9.78 -9.47
N PHE A 73 3.18 9.39 -10.74
CA PHE A 73 3.86 8.22 -11.28
C PHE A 73 4.63 8.56 -12.56
N ARG A 74 5.96 8.36 -12.52
CA ARG A 74 6.88 8.74 -13.60
C ARG A 74 6.69 10.22 -13.99
N SER A 75 6.40 10.53 -15.26
CA SER A 75 6.18 11.89 -15.75
C SER A 75 4.79 12.45 -15.41
N ALA A 76 3.80 11.59 -15.13
CA ALA A 76 2.45 12.02 -14.78
C ALA A 76 2.38 12.44 -13.30
N LYS A 77 1.94 13.68 -13.03
CA LYS A 77 1.86 14.26 -11.69
C LYS A 77 0.43 14.51 -11.26
N PHE A 78 0.16 14.41 -9.96
CA PHE A 78 -1.14 14.77 -9.40
C PHE A 78 -1.47 16.22 -9.75
N GLY A 79 -2.74 16.47 -10.07
CA GLY A 79 -3.20 17.78 -10.56
C GLY A 79 -3.10 17.98 -12.07
N MET A 80 -2.42 17.12 -12.82
CA MET A 80 -2.42 17.19 -14.30
C MET A 80 -3.80 16.90 -14.89
N GLY A 81 -4.15 17.57 -15.98
CA GLY A 81 -5.34 17.25 -16.78
C GLY A 81 -5.12 16.04 -17.69
N GLU A 82 -6.19 15.50 -18.27
CA GLU A 82 -6.12 14.27 -19.08
C GLU A 82 -5.17 14.37 -20.26
N ALA A 83 -5.15 15.49 -20.99
CA ALA A 83 -4.27 15.69 -22.13
C ALA A 83 -2.78 15.57 -21.75
N ASP A 84 -2.39 16.16 -20.61
CA ASP A 84 -1.01 16.09 -20.10
C ASP A 84 -0.66 14.67 -19.64
N VAL A 85 -1.59 13.96 -19.01
CA VAL A 85 -1.39 12.57 -18.61
C VAL A 85 -1.25 11.65 -19.82
N ARG A 86 -2.06 11.85 -20.88
CA ARG A 86 -1.90 11.11 -22.14
C ARG A 86 -0.52 11.35 -22.76
N ALA A 87 -0.05 12.60 -22.77
CA ALA A 87 1.29 12.93 -23.23
C ALA A 87 2.38 12.24 -22.39
N ALA A 88 2.21 12.21 -21.06
CA ALA A 88 3.10 11.49 -20.16
C ALA A 88 3.11 9.98 -20.42
N MET A 89 1.95 9.35 -20.67
CA MET A 89 1.86 7.92 -21.00
C MET A 89 2.58 7.59 -22.31
N ILE A 90 2.40 8.41 -23.34
CA ILE A 90 3.09 8.25 -24.64
C ILE A 90 4.60 8.37 -24.44
N LYS A 91 5.05 9.37 -23.67
CA LYS A 91 6.48 9.58 -23.38
C LYS A 91 7.10 8.45 -22.56
N ASP A 92 6.43 8.03 -21.49
CA ASP A 92 6.99 7.11 -20.50
C ASP A 92 6.97 5.65 -20.97
N PHE A 93 6.00 5.28 -21.82
CA PHE A 93 5.78 3.89 -22.23
C PHE A 93 5.82 3.68 -23.75
N ASN A 94 6.12 4.72 -24.52
CA ASN A 94 6.02 4.70 -25.98
C ASN A 94 4.62 4.21 -26.45
N ALA A 95 3.59 4.63 -25.73
CA ALA A 95 2.22 4.23 -25.97
C ALA A 95 1.72 4.75 -27.32
N LYS A 96 0.95 3.92 -28.04
CA LYS A 96 0.16 4.42 -29.16
C LYS A 96 -1.11 5.11 -28.62
N PRO A 97 -1.54 6.24 -29.18
CA PRO A 97 -2.70 6.97 -28.66
C PRO A 97 -3.99 6.14 -28.60
N ASP A 98 -4.20 5.23 -29.54
CA ASP A 98 -5.34 4.32 -29.64
C ASP A 98 -5.32 3.18 -28.61
N ALA A 99 -4.15 2.88 -28.03
CA ALA A 99 -4.03 1.91 -26.93
C ALA A 99 -4.51 2.48 -25.59
N ILE A 100 -4.65 3.81 -25.47
CA ILE A 100 -5.09 4.49 -24.25
C ILE A 100 -6.61 4.61 -24.24
N LYS A 101 -7.26 3.70 -23.52
CA LYS A 101 -8.73 3.61 -23.44
C LYS A 101 -9.26 4.49 -22.31
N ALA A 102 -10.45 5.05 -22.51
CA ALA A 102 -11.16 5.80 -21.49
C ALA A 102 -12.22 4.92 -20.80
N GLN A 103 -12.47 5.18 -19.52
CA GLN A 103 -13.52 4.51 -18.75
C GLN A 103 -14.07 5.46 -17.68
N ASP A 104 -15.39 5.48 -17.53
CA ASP A 104 -16.05 6.23 -16.45
C ASP A 104 -16.41 5.29 -15.29
N ASN A 105 -16.33 5.82 -14.07
CA ASN A 105 -16.88 5.19 -12.88
C ASN A 105 -18.13 5.97 -12.45
N ALA A 106 -19.31 5.44 -12.77
CA ALA A 106 -20.58 6.07 -12.47
C ALA A 106 -20.88 6.20 -10.97
N SER A 107 -20.28 5.35 -10.12
CA SER A 107 -20.51 5.40 -8.67
C SER A 107 -19.73 6.52 -7.98
N GLU A 108 -18.50 6.79 -8.45
CA GLU A 108 -17.62 7.82 -7.92
C GLU A 108 -17.68 9.12 -8.74
N LEU A 109 -18.34 9.10 -9.89
CA LEU A 109 -18.35 10.16 -10.91
C LEU A 109 -16.94 10.59 -11.34
N THR A 110 -16.01 9.64 -11.38
CA THR A 110 -14.64 9.82 -11.84
C THR A 110 -14.47 9.35 -13.27
N HIS A 111 -13.48 9.91 -13.95
CA HIS A 111 -13.05 9.50 -15.27
C HIS A 111 -11.69 8.83 -15.16
N SER A 112 -11.39 7.84 -16.00
CA SER A 112 -10.09 7.18 -16.02
C SER A 112 -9.59 6.94 -17.43
N ILE A 113 -8.26 6.95 -17.59
CA ILE A 113 -7.61 6.42 -18.79
C ILE A 113 -6.74 5.22 -18.42
N LEU A 114 -6.76 4.20 -19.27
CA LEU A 114 -6.19 2.89 -19.02
C LEU A 114 -5.33 2.43 -20.18
N MET A 115 -4.30 1.64 -19.87
CA MET A 115 -3.43 1.03 -20.86
C MET A 115 -2.76 -0.23 -20.30
N SER A 116 -2.66 -1.28 -21.13
CA SER A 116 -1.82 -2.43 -20.82
C SER A 116 -0.34 -2.08 -21.02
N VAL A 117 0.47 -2.29 -19.99
CA VAL A 117 1.90 -2.01 -20.00
C VAL A 117 2.64 -3.33 -19.76
N PRO A 118 3.26 -3.92 -20.80
CA PRO A 118 4.16 -5.05 -20.60
C PRO A 118 5.37 -4.57 -19.80
N GLU A 119 5.86 -5.40 -18.89
CA GLU A 119 7.12 -5.16 -18.18
C GLU A 119 7.15 -3.82 -17.41
N LEU A 120 5.99 -3.35 -16.92
CA LEU A 120 5.91 -2.20 -16.01
C LEU A 120 6.84 -2.39 -14.80
N LEU A 121 6.88 -3.62 -14.30
CA LEU A 121 7.92 -4.16 -13.43
C LEU A 121 8.75 -5.14 -14.27
N PRO A 122 10.10 -5.05 -14.27
CA PRO A 122 10.94 -6.00 -15.00
C PRO A 122 10.69 -7.44 -14.54
N ASN A 123 10.47 -8.32 -15.51
CA ASN A 123 10.01 -9.70 -15.33
C ASN A 123 8.73 -9.80 -14.49
N GLY A 124 7.88 -8.77 -14.52
CA GLY A 124 6.65 -8.71 -13.72
C GLY A 124 5.42 -9.26 -14.44
N GLY A 125 5.50 -9.47 -15.76
CA GLY A 125 4.34 -9.72 -16.60
C GLY A 125 3.59 -8.42 -16.94
N THR A 126 2.49 -8.56 -17.67
CA THR A 126 1.71 -7.41 -18.16
C THR A 126 0.79 -6.85 -17.07
N ALA A 127 0.92 -5.54 -16.81
CA ALA A 127 0.04 -4.80 -15.93
C ALA A 127 -1.01 -4.04 -16.74
N GLU A 128 -2.18 -3.78 -16.16
CA GLU A 128 -3.02 -2.66 -16.58
C GLU A 128 -2.72 -1.45 -15.71
N LEU A 129 -2.34 -0.35 -16.34
CA LEU A 129 -2.12 0.94 -15.70
C LEU A 129 -3.38 1.79 -15.87
N SER A 130 -3.81 2.44 -14.79
CA SER A 130 -5.00 3.29 -14.73
C SER A 130 -4.64 4.64 -14.12
N TYR A 131 -5.14 5.71 -14.73
CA TYR A 131 -5.00 7.08 -14.26
C TYR A 131 -6.39 7.63 -14.02
N VAL A 132 -6.71 7.95 -12.76
CA VAL A 132 -8.05 8.37 -12.33
C VAL A 132 -8.09 9.88 -12.09
N PHE A 133 -9.06 10.53 -12.74
CA PHE A 133 -9.32 11.96 -12.65
C PHE A 133 -10.47 12.24 -11.68
N GLY A 134 -10.27 13.25 -10.83
CA GLY A 134 -11.21 13.64 -9.79
C GLY A 134 -12.55 14.12 -10.34
N TYR A 135 -13.61 13.89 -9.56
CA TYR A 135 -14.97 14.28 -9.92
C TYR A 135 -15.10 15.80 -10.09
N LYS A 136 -14.61 16.60 -9.15
CA LYS A 136 -14.73 18.06 -9.19
C LYS A 136 -13.58 18.72 -9.94
N SER A 137 -12.35 18.29 -9.67
CA SER A 137 -11.14 18.91 -10.20
C SER A 137 -10.87 18.58 -11.67
N LYS A 138 -11.39 17.44 -12.15
CA LYS A 138 -11.04 16.86 -13.47
C LYS A 138 -9.54 16.65 -13.66
N SER A 139 -8.80 16.55 -12.56
CA SER A 139 -7.34 16.42 -12.53
C SER A 139 -6.93 15.05 -12.00
N LEU A 140 -5.72 14.60 -12.32
CA LEU A 140 -5.18 13.34 -11.83
C LEU A 140 -5.12 13.31 -10.30
N ILE A 141 -5.81 12.36 -9.68
CA ILE A 141 -5.83 12.15 -8.23
C ILE A 141 -5.26 10.81 -7.81
N GLN A 142 -5.19 9.84 -8.73
CA GLN A 142 -4.72 8.50 -8.44
C GLN A 142 -4.14 7.82 -9.67
N VAL A 143 -3.09 7.02 -9.46
CA VAL A 143 -2.55 6.08 -10.45
C VAL A 143 -2.61 4.68 -9.86
N GLY A 144 -3.16 3.73 -10.58
CA GLY A 144 -3.26 2.32 -10.19
C GLY A 144 -2.58 1.41 -11.20
N ALA A 145 -1.85 0.40 -10.75
CA ALA A 145 -1.36 -0.69 -11.58
C ALA A 145 -1.88 -2.02 -11.05
N VAL A 146 -2.41 -2.87 -11.95
CA VAL A 146 -2.96 -4.18 -11.60
C VAL A 146 -2.25 -5.27 -12.41
N TRP A 147 -1.77 -6.31 -11.71
CA TRP A 147 -1.37 -7.57 -12.31
C TRP A 147 -2.37 -8.65 -11.90
N SER A 148 -2.95 -9.35 -12.87
CA SER A 148 -3.88 -10.46 -12.63
C SER A 148 -4.00 -11.34 -13.87
N LYS A 149 -4.70 -12.48 -13.76
CA LYS A 149 -5.05 -13.31 -14.92
C LYS A 149 -5.82 -12.56 -16.02
N GLY A 150 -6.51 -11.46 -15.67
CA GLY A 150 -7.22 -10.61 -16.63
C GLY A 150 -6.29 -9.68 -17.42
N THR A 151 -5.11 -9.35 -16.91
CA THR A 151 -4.13 -8.50 -17.60
C THR A 151 -3.04 -9.33 -18.29
N ASP A 152 -2.76 -10.51 -17.77
CA ASP A 152 -1.77 -11.44 -18.30
C ASP A 152 -2.18 -12.89 -18.00
N ALA A 153 -2.57 -13.64 -19.03
CA ALA A 153 -3.01 -15.03 -18.87
C ALA A 153 -1.89 -15.95 -18.34
N ALA A 154 -0.62 -15.60 -18.56
CA ALA A 154 0.54 -16.36 -18.12
C ALA A 154 0.95 -16.06 -16.66
N ILE A 155 0.40 -15.01 -16.03
CA ILE A 155 0.72 -14.69 -14.64
C ILE A 155 0.35 -15.86 -13.72
N THR A 156 1.19 -16.16 -12.74
CA THR A 156 0.93 -17.22 -11.74
C THR A 156 0.84 -16.63 -10.32
N PRO A 157 0.22 -17.34 -9.36
CA PRO A 157 0.20 -16.90 -7.96
C PRO A 157 1.61 -16.66 -7.39
N GLU A 158 2.59 -17.49 -7.75
CA GLU A 158 3.98 -17.37 -7.34
C GLU A 158 4.63 -16.10 -7.90
N LYS A 159 4.33 -15.78 -9.17
CA LYS A 159 4.79 -14.55 -9.81
C LYS A 159 4.21 -13.32 -9.13
N LEU A 160 2.92 -13.32 -8.82
CA LEU A 160 2.27 -12.23 -8.08
C LEU A 160 2.91 -12.03 -6.69
N PHE A 161 3.15 -13.12 -5.96
CA PHE A 161 3.82 -13.05 -4.66
C PHE A 161 5.27 -12.52 -4.79
N SER A 162 6.01 -12.97 -5.81
CA SER A 162 7.37 -12.48 -6.08
C SER A 162 7.38 -10.98 -6.40
N ASN A 163 6.54 -10.53 -7.32
CA ASN A 163 6.37 -9.12 -7.68
C ASN A 163 6.04 -8.26 -6.45
N ALA A 164 5.16 -8.76 -5.58
CA ALA A 164 4.77 -8.06 -4.36
C ALA A 164 5.94 -7.89 -3.38
N ASN A 165 6.79 -8.90 -3.23
CA ASN A 165 7.99 -8.81 -2.38
C ASN A 165 9.05 -7.88 -2.96
N ILE A 166 9.26 -7.90 -4.28
CA ILE A 166 10.18 -6.98 -4.98
C ILE A 166 9.73 -5.53 -4.76
N LEU A 167 8.45 -5.22 -5.02
CA LEU A 167 7.90 -3.88 -4.84
C LEU A 167 7.93 -3.44 -3.37
N ARG A 168 7.58 -4.32 -2.43
CA ARG A 168 7.68 -4.02 -0.99
C ARG A 168 9.11 -3.66 -0.60
N ALA A 169 10.09 -4.47 -1.01
CA ALA A 169 11.50 -4.22 -0.70
C ALA A 169 11.99 -2.89 -1.29
N HIS A 170 11.57 -2.58 -2.53
CA HIS A 170 11.84 -1.30 -3.16
C HIS A 170 11.27 -0.14 -2.33
N PHE A 171 9.98 -0.16 -1.99
CA PHE A 171 9.34 0.93 -1.24
C PHE A 171 9.88 1.11 0.18
N MET A 172 10.32 0.03 0.84
CA MET A 172 10.97 0.12 2.15
C MET A 172 12.27 0.94 2.12
N GLY A 173 12.92 1.06 0.96
CA GLY A 173 14.16 1.82 0.78
C GLY A 173 13.98 3.29 0.38
N GLU A 174 12.75 3.80 0.20
CA GLU A 174 12.54 5.10 -0.44
C GLU A 174 12.34 6.30 0.51
N GLY A 175 12.44 6.13 1.83
CA GLY A 175 12.37 7.24 2.78
C GLY A 175 10.96 7.79 3.04
N PHE A 176 9.94 6.93 3.05
CA PHE A 176 8.58 7.30 3.45
C PHE A 176 8.53 7.77 4.91
N LYS A 177 7.49 8.54 5.27
CA LYS A 177 7.27 8.99 6.65
C LYS A 177 7.16 7.78 7.59
N PRO A 178 8.05 7.60 8.59
CA PRO A 178 8.14 6.35 9.34
C PRO A 178 6.85 5.88 10.03
N ASP A 179 6.08 6.81 10.59
CA ASP A 179 4.81 6.51 11.30
C ASP A 179 3.65 6.16 10.36
N SER A 180 3.80 6.38 9.05
CA SER A 180 2.81 6.00 8.04
C SER A 180 3.00 4.58 7.50
N ILE A 181 4.18 4.00 7.74
CA ILE A 181 4.57 2.72 7.15
C ILE A 181 3.78 1.58 7.79
N ALA A 182 3.11 0.79 6.96
CA ALA A 182 2.48 -0.46 7.37
C ALA A 182 2.85 -1.56 6.36
N VAL A 183 3.23 -2.74 6.85
CA VAL A 183 3.65 -3.88 6.02
C VAL A 183 3.04 -5.17 6.54
N ASN A 184 2.76 -6.10 5.63
CA ASN A 184 2.23 -7.44 5.92
C ASN A 184 0.96 -7.43 6.79
N MET A 185 0.12 -6.40 6.62
CA MET A 185 -1.11 -6.28 7.39
C MET A 185 -2.22 -7.08 6.69
N PRO A 186 -2.83 -8.08 7.36
CA PRO A 186 -3.94 -8.81 6.78
C PRO A 186 -5.15 -7.90 6.61
N VAL A 187 -5.86 -8.04 5.50
CA VAL A 187 -7.11 -7.34 5.20
C VAL A 187 -8.15 -8.32 4.64
N ALA A 188 -9.40 -7.87 4.54
CA ALA A 188 -10.41 -8.65 3.84
C ALA A 188 -9.96 -8.91 2.40
N GLY A 189 -9.86 -10.19 2.02
CA GLY A 189 -9.47 -10.60 0.67
C GLY A 189 -7.98 -10.45 0.31
N GLY A 190 -7.09 -10.18 1.28
CA GLY A 190 -5.66 -10.13 0.97
C GLY A 190 -4.76 -9.64 2.09
N ILE A 191 -3.62 -9.07 1.70
CA ILE A 191 -2.59 -8.51 2.56
C ILE A 191 -2.16 -7.16 2.00
N VAL A 192 -2.11 -6.14 2.85
CA VAL A 192 -1.38 -4.89 2.55
C VAL A 192 0.10 -5.22 2.69
N MET A 193 0.75 -5.42 1.55
CA MET A 193 2.17 -5.73 1.47
C MET A 193 3.01 -4.51 1.86
N PHE A 194 2.55 -3.32 1.49
CA PHE A 194 3.16 -2.05 1.85
C PHE A 194 2.11 -0.94 1.84
N ARG A 195 2.20 -0.01 2.78
CA ARG A 195 1.62 1.32 2.72
C ARG A 195 2.63 2.30 3.27
N GLY A 196 2.79 3.44 2.63
CA GLY A 196 3.60 4.55 3.14
C GLY A 196 3.12 5.87 2.57
N SER A 197 3.33 6.94 3.30
CA SER A 197 2.97 8.31 2.91
C SER A 197 4.18 9.24 2.91
N ASP A 198 4.10 10.30 2.11
CA ASP A 198 5.06 11.40 2.17
C ASP A 198 4.64 12.48 3.18
N ALA A 199 5.42 13.57 3.25
CA ALA A 199 5.15 14.72 4.12
C ALA A 199 3.83 15.45 3.79
N LYS A 200 3.27 15.26 2.59
CA LYS A 200 1.98 15.82 2.16
C LYS A 200 0.82 14.84 2.33
N ASP A 201 1.05 13.71 3.03
CA ASP A 201 0.09 12.61 3.23
C ASP A 201 -0.37 11.92 1.92
N ARG A 202 0.31 12.17 0.80
CA ARG A 202 0.14 11.39 -0.43
C ARG A 202 0.67 10.00 -0.17
N SER A 203 0.06 8.98 -0.77
CA SER A 203 0.28 7.59 -0.31
C SER A 203 0.61 6.64 -1.45
N VAL A 204 1.52 5.70 -1.18
CA VAL A 204 1.72 4.48 -1.97
C VAL A 204 1.13 3.32 -1.21
N ILE A 205 0.33 2.50 -1.88
CA ILE A 205 -0.34 1.35 -1.30
C ILE A 205 -0.14 0.14 -2.22
N LEU A 206 0.36 -0.97 -1.67
CA LEU A 206 0.56 -2.24 -2.36
C LEU A 206 -0.28 -3.32 -1.70
N LEU A 207 -1.25 -3.86 -2.42
CA LEU A 207 -2.14 -4.94 -1.97
C LEU A 207 -1.89 -6.21 -2.76
N LEU A 208 -1.67 -7.32 -2.05
CA LEU A 208 -1.74 -8.65 -2.62
C LEU A 208 -3.09 -9.25 -2.25
N GLN A 209 -3.95 -9.43 -3.25
CA GLN A 209 -5.29 -9.99 -3.08
C GLN A 209 -5.33 -11.45 -3.53
N GLY A 210 -6.27 -12.20 -2.97
CA GLY A 210 -6.42 -13.62 -3.28
C GLY A 210 -7.51 -14.30 -2.48
N THR A 211 -7.61 -15.60 -2.71
CA THR A 211 -8.49 -16.48 -1.93
C THR A 211 -7.74 -17.03 -0.74
N PHE A 212 -8.45 -17.19 0.38
CA PHE A 212 -7.89 -17.81 1.56
C PHE A 212 -8.46 -19.19 1.75
N GLU A 213 -7.59 -20.16 1.99
CA GLU A 213 -7.94 -21.53 2.32
C GLU A 213 -7.47 -21.86 3.74
N ASN A 214 -8.30 -22.58 4.49
CA ASN A 214 -7.92 -23.12 5.78
C ASN A 214 -7.33 -24.52 5.58
N LYS A 215 -6.07 -24.71 5.95
CA LYS A 215 -5.43 -26.04 5.97
C LYS A 215 -5.73 -26.75 7.31
N GLU A 216 -5.42 -28.04 7.36
CA GLU A 216 -5.73 -28.97 8.47
C GLU A 216 -5.29 -28.52 9.89
N ASN A 217 -4.45 -27.48 10.00
CA ASN A 217 -3.97 -26.92 11.27
C ASN A 217 -4.53 -25.52 11.59
N ASN A 218 -5.71 -25.16 11.07
CA ASN A 218 -6.24 -23.78 11.11
C ASN A 218 -5.29 -22.74 10.49
N GLN A 219 -4.33 -23.18 9.67
CA GLN A 219 -3.42 -22.29 8.97
C GLN A 219 -4.15 -21.71 7.76
N ARG A 220 -4.34 -20.40 7.79
CA ARG A 220 -4.93 -19.66 6.68
C ARG A 220 -3.85 -19.35 5.64
N VAL A 221 -3.98 -19.93 4.45
CA VAL A 221 -3.05 -19.73 3.33
C VAL A 221 -3.71 -18.86 2.28
N LEU A 222 -3.01 -17.81 1.82
CA LEU A 222 -3.45 -16.95 0.73
C LEU A 222 -2.92 -17.53 -0.59
N THR A 223 -3.82 -17.74 -1.55
CA THR A 223 -3.48 -17.98 -2.96
C THR A 223 -3.69 -16.68 -3.73
N PRO A 224 -2.62 -15.98 -4.14
CA PRO A 224 -2.75 -14.70 -4.83
C PRO A 224 -3.49 -14.80 -6.17
N THR A 225 -4.41 -13.88 -6.40
CA THR A 225 -5.14 -13.73 -7.68
C THR A 225 -4.83 -12.41 -8.37
N SER A 226 -4.42 -11.39 -7.60
CA SER A 226 -4.07 -10.09 -8.12
C SER A 226 -3.08 -9.34 -7.21
N LEU A 227 -2.27 -8.49 -7.84
CA LEU A 227 -1.40 -7.52 -7.17
C LEU A 227 -1.81 -6.13 -7.63
N LEU A 228 -2.07 -5.25 -6.67
CA LEU A 228 -2.54 -3.90 -6.93
C LEU A 228 -1.56 -2.91 -6.30
N LEU A 229 -1.13 -1.92 -7.08
CA LEU A 229 -0.28 -0.83 -6.65
C LEU A 229 -1.00 0.48 -6.90
N PHE A 230 -1.13 1.31 -5.87
CA PHE A 230 -1.78 2.62 -5.97
C PHE A 230 -0.84 3.73 -5.51
N TYR A 231 -0.84 4.83 -6.26
CA TYR A 231 -0.33 6.14 -5.87
C TYR A 231 -1.54 7.06 -5.73
N VAL A 232 -1.75 7.64 -4.55
CA VAL A 232 -2.96 8.39 -4.20
C VAL A 232 -2.61 9.79 -3.70
N ALA A 233 -3.23 10.82 -4.28
CA ALA A 233 -3.02 12.21 -3.90
C ALA A 233 -3.60 12.54 -2.51
N ASP A 234 -4.82 12.09 -2.22
CA ASP A 234 -5.43 12.25 -0.91
C ASP A 234 -6.34 11.05 -0.60
N ALA A 235 -5.82 10.11 0.19
CA ALA A 235 -6.57 8.92 0.60
C ALA A 235 -7.62 9.22 1.70
N LYS A 236 -7.51 10.36 2.39
CA LYS A 236 -8.42 10.75 3.48
C LYS A 236 -9.65 11.45 2.93
N SER A 237 -9.46 12.27 1.90
CA SER A 237 -10.52 13.05 1.25
C SER A 237 -10.39 13.00 -0.27
N PRO A 238 -10.58 11.81 -0.90
CA PRO A 238 -10.50 11.71 -2.35
C PRO A 238 -11.57 12.58 -3.04
N ASP A 239 -11.21 13.17 -4.18
CA ASP A 239 -12.12 13.93 -5.04
C ASP A 239 -13.03 12.99 -5.85
N ILE A 240 -13.96 12.38 -5.14
CA ILE A 240 -15.01 11.51 -5.65
C ILE A 240 -16.37 12.04 -5.22
N PHE A 241 -17.42 11.64 -5.92
CA PHE A 241 -18.78 11.87 -5.47
C PHE A 241 -19.02 11.18 -4.12
N LYS A 242 -19.61 11.92 -3.17
CA LYS A 242 -20.06 11.42 -1.88
C LYS A 242 -21.48 11.91 -1.67
N LEU A 243 -22.40 11.00 -1.38
CA LEU A 243 -23.77 11.37 -1.03
C LEU A 243 -23.74 12.16 0.30
N PRO A 244 -24.19 13.42 0.33
CA PRO A 244 -24.21 14.17 1.57
C PRO A 244 -25.22 13.56 2.56
N PRO A 245 -24.96 13.62 3.88
CA PRO A 245 -25.90 13.14 4.87
C PRO A 245 -27.28 13.79 4.69
N GLY A 246 -28.34 12.97 4.74
CA GLY A 246 -29.73 13.43 4.64
C GLY A 246 -30.24 13.74 3.23
N GLN A 247 -29.51 13.36 2.17
CA GLN A 247 -29.99 13.44 0.79
C GLN A 247 -30.73 12.20 0.28
N PHE A 248 -30.90 11.21 1.15
CA PHE A 248 -31.76 10.04 1.01
C PHE A 248 -32.17 9.57 2.40
#